data_AF-A0A3D5YKT0-F1
#
_entry.id   AF-A0A3D5YKT0-F1
#
_cell.length_a   1.000
_cell.length_b   1.000
_cell.length_c   1.000
_cell.angle_alpha   90.00
_cell.angle_beta   90.00
_cell.angle_gamma   90.00
#
_symmetry.space_group_name_H-M   'P 1'
#
loop_
_entity.id
_entity.type
_entity.pdbx_description
1 polymer ?
#
loop_
_entity_poly.entity_id
_entity_poly.type
_entity_poly.pdbx_seq_one_letter_code
_entity_poly.pdbx_strand_id
1 'polypeptide(L)'
;GTSLSNKSAYALSTNPALLTAGNQQGLLSGSRYLGASIGHDFVSLSKARNANQTIGISVNSLYSGGIRERTVWQPEGTGRIVNG
;
A
#
# COMPACT_ATOMS: atom_id res chain seq x y z
N GLY A 1 7.42 -6.94 14.90
CA GLY A 1 7.72 -5.56 14.49
C GLY A 1 8.94 -5.58 13.61
N THR A 2 8.78 -5.31 12.31
CA THR A 2 9.90 -5.14 11.38
C THR A 2 10.27 -3.66 11.36
N SER A 3 11.42 -3.32 11.93
CA SER A 3 11.99 -1.97 11.81
C SER A 3 12.41 -1.76 10.36
N LEU A 4 11.51 -1.22 9.56
CA LEU A 4 11.78 -0.81 8.20
C LEU A 4 12.54 0.50 8.21
N SER A 5 13.83 0.41 7.93
CA SER A 5 14.69 1.56 7.74
C SER A 5 14.09 2.52 6.70
N ASN A 6 13.98 3.80 7.05
CA ASN A 6 13.61 4.95 6.18
C ASN A 6 14.55 5.13 4.95
N LYS A 7 15.45 4.17 4.75
CA LYS A 7 16.50 4.05 3.75
C LYS A 7 16.29 2.74 2.94
N SER A 8 15.06 2.42 2.58
CA SER A 8 14.70 1.24 1.79
C SER A 8 13.54 1.60 0.86
N ALA A 9 13.04 0.66 0.03
CA ALA A 9 11.89 0.92 -0.83
C ALA A 9 10.62 1.37 -0.06
N TYR A 10 10.59 1.23 1.28
CA TYR A 10 9.59 1.82 2.18
C TYR A 10 9.55 3.36 2.13
N ALA A 11 10.68 4.01 1.84
CA ALA A 11 10.75 5.45 1.69
C ALA A 11 9.81 5.96 0.59
N LEU A 12 9.46 5.13 -0.42
CA LEU A 12 8.44 5.49 -1.41
C LEU A 12 7.06 5.75 -0.80
N SER A 13 6.75 5.12 0.34
CA SER A 13 5.47 5.29 1.05
C SER A 13 5.45 6.52 1.96
N THR A 14 6.61 6.99 2.44
CA THR A 14 6.68 8.00 3.51
C THR A 14 7.38 9.29 3.07
N ASN A 15 8.50 9.19 2.35
CA ASN A 15 9.22 10.32 1.78
C ASN A 15 10.11 9.85 0.60
N PRO A 16 9.65 10.00 -0.65
CA PRO A 16 10.38 9.49 -1.82
C PRO A 16 11.73 10.20 -2.05
N ALA A 17 11.95 11.38 -1.48
CA ALA A 17 13.23 12.08 -1.59
C ALA A 17 14.37 11.36 -0.82
N LEU A 18 14.04 10.50 0.14
CA LEU A 18 15.06 9.72 0.87
C LEU A 18 15.72 8.62 0.01
N LEU A 19 15.12 8.26 -1.13
CA LEU A 19 15.63 7.24 -2.05
C LEU A 19 16.89 7.67 -2.80
N THR A 20 17.12 8.98 -2.94
CA THR A 20 18.35 9.50 -3.55
C THR A 20 19.47 9.69 -2.54
N ALA A 21 19.13 9.73 -1.23
CA ALA A 21 20.08 9.89 -0.14
C ALA A 21 20.82 8.58 0.23
N GLY A 22 20.49 7.47 -0.41
CA GLY A 22 21.29 6.26 -0.36
C GLY A 22 21.28 5.54 -1.70
N ASN A 23 22.36 4.84 -2.02
CA ASN A 23 22.51 3.96 -3.20
C ASN A 23 21.57 2.73 -3.12
N GLN A 24 20.32 2.93 -2.74
CA GLN A 24 19.40 1.89 -2.34
C GLN A 24 18.66 1.34 -3.55
N GLN A 25 18.71 0.03 -3.65
CA GLN A 25 17.98 -0.76 -4.62
C GLN A 25 17.30 -1.87 -3.84
N GLY A 26 16.04 -2.16 -4.14
CA GLY A 26 15.34 -3.20 -3.42
C GLY A 26 13.86 -3.27 -3.71
N LEU A 27 13.31 -4.44 -3.42
CA LEU A 27 11.89 -4.73 -3.38
C LEU A 27 11.43 -4.73 -1.93
N LEU A 28 10.27 -4.16 -1.70
CA LEU A 28 9.58 -4.25 -0.42
C LEU A 28 8.11 -4.56 -0.65
N SER A 29 7.55 -5.42 0.18
CA SER A 29 6.12 -5.62 0.27
C SER A 29 5.66 -5.67 1.72
N GLY A 30 4.40 -5.34 1.94
CA GLY A 30 3.78 -5.50 3.23
C GLY A 30 2.26 -5.49 3.11
N SER A 31 1.61 -6.18 4.03
CA SER A 31 0.16 -6.24 4.17
C SER A 31 -0.24 -5.76 5.55
N ARG A 32 -1.38 -5.06 5.62
CA ARG A 32 -1.97 -4.62 6.88
C ARG A 32 -3.49 -4.76 6.83
N TYR A 33 -4.05 -5.41 7.82
CA TYR A 33 -5.49 -5.41 8.06
C TYR A 33 -5.90 -4.18 8.87
N LEU A 34 -6.90 -3.45 8.37
CA LEU A 34 -7.46 -2.26 9.02
C LEU A 34 -8.72 -2.58 9.84
N GLY A 35 -9.25 -3.80 9.72
CA GLY A 35 -10.49 -4.26 10.37
C GLY A 35 -11.68 -4.28 9.42
N ALA A 36 -12.81 -4.87 9.83
CA ALA A 36 -14.02 -5.01 9.01
C ALA A 36 -13.76 -5.62 7.61
N SER A 37 -12.85 -6.60 7.54
CA SER A 37 -12.38 -7.22 6.29
C SER A 37 -11.70 -6.28 5.29
N ILE A 38 -11.28 -5.08 5.73
CA ILE A 38 -10.49 -4.15 4.92
C ILE A 38 -9.01 -4.53 5.02
N GLY A 39 -8.42 -4.85 3.87
CA GLY A 39 -7.01 -5.16 3.70
C GLY A 39 -6.30 -4.06 2.92
N HIS A 40 -5.06 -3.80 3.28
CA HIS A 40 -4.22 -2.82 2.61
C HIS A 40 -2.85 -3.42 2.35
N ASP A 41 -2.57 -3.67 1.09
CA ASP A 41 -1.33 -4.25 0.60
C ASP A 41 -0.52 -3.21 -0.16
N PHE A 42 0.79 -3.23 0.03
CA PHE A 42 1.69 -2.36 -0.70
C PHE A 42 2.90 -3.13 -1.20
N VAL A 43 3.36 -2.76 -2.38
CA VAL A 43 4.58 -3.25 -2.99
C VAL A 43 5.35 -2.07 -3.56
N SER A 44 6.62 -1.97 -3.22
CA SER A 44 7.49 -0.86 -3.61
C SER A 44 8.80 -1.39 -4.15
N LEU A 45 9.19 -0.93 -5.33
CA LEU A 45 10.46 -1.25 -5.98
C LEU A 45 11.25 0.04 -6.17
N SER A 46 12.54 -0.01 -5.83
CA SER A 46 13.46 1.11 -6.04
C SER A 46 14.73 0.63 -6.72
N LYS A 47 15.25 1.44 -7.65
CA LYS A 47 16.50 1.19 -8.36
C LYS A 47 17.26 2.50 -8.58
N ALA A 48 18.47 2.56 -8.07
CA ALA A 48 19.42 3.62 -8.36
C ALA A 48 19.83 3.54 -9.85
N ARG A 49 19.73 4.66 -10.56
CA ARG A 49 20.22 4.82 -11.94
C ARG A 49 21.67 5.30 -11.91
N ASN A 50 21.95 6.29 -11.08
CA ASN A 50 23.27 6.90 -10.86
C ASN A 50 23.43 7.21 -9.36
N ALA A 51 24.62 7.64 -8.93
CA ALA A 51 24.89 7.98 -7.52
C ALA A 51 23.92 9.02 -6.91
N ASN A 52 23.30 9.87 -7.74
CA ASN A 52 22.40 10.95 -7.31
C ASN A 52 20.99 10.82 -7.91
N GLN A 53 20.68 9.74 -8.63
CA GLN A 53 19.39 9.55 -9.29
C GLN A 53 18.85 8.16 -8.99
N THR A 54 17.63 8.12 -8.44
CA THR A 54 16.91 6.89 -8.15
C THR A 54 15.54 6.96 -8.78
N ILE A 55 15.11 5.85 -9.38
CA ILE A 55 13.73 5.66 -9.81
C ILE A 55 13.08 4.68 -8.84
N GLY A 56 11.82 4.92 -8.51
CA GLY A 56 11.06 4.00 -7.69
C GLY A 56 9.60 4.02 -8.08
N ILE A 57 8.96 2.87 -7.95
CA ILE A 57 7.56 2.64 -8.25
C ILE A 57 6.96 1.99 -7.00
N SER A 58 5.83 2.51 -6.55
CA SER A 58 5.06 1.94 -5.46
C SER A 58 3.63 1.74 -5.90
N VAL A 59 3.11 0.55 -5.66
CA VAL A 59 1.71 0.21 -5.85
C VAL A 59 1.11 -0.01 -4.48
N ASN A 60 0.00 0.67 -4.24
CA ASN A 60 -0.76 0.57 -3.02
C ASN A 60 -2.16 0.11 -3.38
N SER A 61 -2.62 -0.96 -2.75
CA SER A 61 -3.93 -1.56 -2.96
C SER A 61 -4.68 -1.58 -1.64
N LEU A 62 -5.82 -0.88 -1.63
CA LEU A 62 -6.80 -0.96 -0.57
C LEU A 62 -7.99 -1.73 -1.10
N TYR A 63 -8.34 -2.84 -0.46
CA TYR A 63 -9.49 -3.66 -0.82
C TYR A 63 -10.36 -3.92 0.40
N SER A 64 -11.64 -4.16 0.14
CA SER A 64 -12.59 -4.50 1.18
C SER A 64 -13.14 -5.90 0.93
N GLY A 65 -13.31 -6.66 1.99
CA GLY A 65 -14.21 -7.80 1.96
C GLY A 65 -15.63 -7.34 1.59
N GLY A 66 -16.50 -8.33 1.38
CA GLY A 66 -17.88 -8.10 0.97
C GLY A 66 -18.61 -7.02 1.78
N ILE A 67 -18.98 -5.94 1.10
CA ILE A 67 -19.79 -4.86 1.66
C ILE A 67 -21.26 -5.24 1.50
N ARG A 68 -22.03 -5.18 2.59
CA ARG A 68 -23.48 -5.32 2.50
C ARG A 68 -24.06 -4.07 1.86
N GLU A 69 -24.67 -4.24 0.70
CA GLU A 69 -25.36 -3.16 0.02
C GLU A 69 -26.58 -2.72 0.84
N ARG A 70 -26.66 -1.41 1.08
CA ARG A 70 -27.79 -0.74 1.72
C ARG A 70 -28.32 0.29 0.75
N THR A 71 -29.63 0.30 0.52
CA THR A 71 -30.29 1.30 -0.31
C THR A 71 -31.19 2.16 0.57
N VAL A 72 -31.60 3.32 0.06
CA VAL A 72 -32.54 4.21 0.75
C VAL A 72 -33.85 3.49 1.09
N TRP A 73 -34.24 2.50 0.28
CA TRP A 73 -35.48 1.75 0.43
C TRP A 73 -35.35 0.47 1.26
N GLN A 74 -34.13 0.02 1.55
CA GLN A 74 -33.86 -1.13 2.42
C GLN A 74 -32.69 -0.81 3.36
N PRO A 75 -32.95 -0.05 4.44
CA PRO A 75 -31.91 0.41 5.38
C PRO A 75 -31.30 -0.75 6.18
N GLU A 76 -32.03 -1.84 6.40
CA GLU A 76 -31.55 -3.06 7.08
C GLU A 76 -30.61 -3.89 6.17
N GLY A 77 -30.46 -3.51 4.90
CA GLY A 77 -29.64 -4.16 3.89
C GLY A 77 -30.45 -4.97 2.87
N THR A 78 -29.95 -5.03 1.64
CA THR A 78 -30.59 -5.77 0.54
C THR A 78 -30.27 -7.27 0.58
N GLY A 79 -29.42 -7.70 1.52
CA GLY A 79 -28.84 -9.05 1.55
C GLY A 79 -27.77 -9.30 0.48
N ARG A 80 -27.57 -8.36 -0.45
CA ARG A 80 -26.56 -8.45 -1.50
C ARG A 80 -25.20 -8.05 -0.96
N ILE A 81 -24.21 -8.90 -1.21
CA ILE A 81 -22.80 -8.63 -0.93
C ILE A 81 -22.16 -8.10 -2.22
N VAL A 82 -21.53 -6.94 -2.13
CA VAL A 82 -20.73 -6.34 -3.20
C VAL A 82 -19.28 -6.38 -2.76
N ASN A 83 -18.42 -7.01 -3.57
CA ASN A 83 -16.98 -7.02 -3.32
C ASN A 83 -16.37 -5.78 -3.97
N GLY A 84 -15.48 -5.10 -3.25
CA GLY A 84 -14.78 -3.89 -3.67
C GLY A 84 -13.28 -4.08 -3.70
#